data_AF-A0A2N6AJT4-F1
#
_entry.id   AF-A0A2N6AJT4-F1
#
_cell.length_a   1.000
_cell.length_b   1.000
_cell.length_c   1.000
_cell.angle_alpha   90.00
_cell.angle_beta   90.00
_cell.angle_gamma   90.00
#
_symmetry.space_group_name_H-M   'P 1'
#
loop_
_entity.id
_entity.type
_entity.pdbx_description
1 polymer ?
#
loop_
_entity_poly.entity_id
_entity_poly.type
_entity_poly.pdbx_seq_one_letter_code
_entity_poly.pdbx_strand_id
1 'polypeptide(L)'
;MEFFESEAVQIKGNVEAPMNNSKAFLNVKSEIGKLKAVLLHRPGKELERLTPQSLDELLFDDIPWLKQMQREHDAFAEVLRERGCRVYYYEELLEEMLESKEVKESLVAEALRLSDISSIRLKDEISGFLMKKNSAELSEALIAGIHKDDFPDPGKAKTLADYIEEDYPFYMDPIPNLYFTRDPGAVIGNGLSVNSMNTRARNRETMMLKYLYSEHPLFRKNESPLWYDYSCKNSIEGGDIFVISDSVVLIGCSERTSPKAIEKIAENLFGGESGIREVYAVQIPFAR
;
A
#
# COMPACT_ATOMS: atom_id res chain seq x y z
N MET A 1 23.99 30.97 17.25
CA MET A 1 22.54 31.26 17.32
C MET A 1 22.17 31.82 15.96
N GLU A 2 22.01 30.94 14.99
CA GLU A 2 21.56 31.26 13.64
C GLU A 2 20.63 30.11 13.26
N PHE A 3 19.35 30.46 13.16
CA PHE A 3 18.27 29.60 12.73
C PHE A 3 18.42 29.41 11.21
N PHE A 4 18.59 28.16 10.76
CA PHE A 4 18.29 27.83 9.38
C PHE A 4 16.82 27.47 9.31
N GLU A 5 16.03 28.39 8.76
CA GLU A 5 14.64 28.17 8.38
C GLU A 5 14.56 26.99 7.41
N SER A 6 13.71 26.02 7.73
CA SER A 6 13.37 24.92 6.84
C SER A 6 12.46 25.45 5.73
N GLU A 7 12.99 25.61 4.52
CA GLU A 7 12.15 25.80 3.34
C GLU A 7 11.39 24.51 3.07
N ALA A 8 10.10 24.51 3.40
CA ALA A 8 9.15 23.51 2.93
C ALA A 8 9.03 23.66 1.41
N VAL A 9 9.56 22.70 0.67
CA VAL A 9 9.37 22.61 -0.78
C VAL A 9 7.90 22.27 -1.03
N GLN A 10 7.09 23.28 -1.36
CA GLN A 10 5.74 23.06 -1.88
C GLN A 10 5.83 22.49 -3.30
N ILE A 11 5.73 21.17 -3.41
CA ILE A 11 5.51 20.49 -4.70
C ILE A 11 3.99 20.45 -4.93
N LYS A 12 3.40 21.58 -5.35
CA LYS A 12 2.05 21.57 -5.95
C LYS A 12 2.18 21.44 -7.46
N GLY A 13 2.33 20.21 -7.92
CA GLY A 13 2.14 19.87 -9.34
C GLY A 13 0.66 19.71 -9.62
N ASN A 14 0.04 20.67 -10.32
CA ASN A 14 -1.32 20.51 -10.84
C ASN A 14 -1.44 19.20 -11.63
N VAL A 15 -2.31 18.29 -11.19
CA VAL A 15 -2.67 17.08 -11.92
C VAL A 15 -3.59 17.48 -13.07
N GLU A 16 -3.01 17.90 -14.20
CA GLU A 16 -3.74 17.87 -15.45
C GLU A 16 -3.97 16.40 -15.85
N ALA A 17 -5.23 15.97 -15.78
CA ALA A 17 -5.66 14.70 -16.36
C ALA A 17 -5.33 14.74 -17.87
N PRO A 18 -4.56 13.77 -18.41
CA PRO A 18 -4.21 13.80 -19.82
C PRO A 18 -5.48 13.68 -20.66
N MET A 19 -5.74 14.71 -21.46
CA MET A 19 -6.83 14.75 -22.43
C MET A 19 -6.73 13.57 -23.41
N ASN A 20 -7.86 12.86 -23.53
CA ASN A 20 -8.31 12.09 -24.68
C ASN A 20 -7.21 11.30 -25.44
N ASN A 21 -6.85 10.13 -24.88
CA ASN A 21 -6.26 9.06 -25.67
C ASN A 21 -6.87 7.74 -25.19
N SER A 22 -7.34 6.93 -26.13
CA SER A 22 -8.08 5.66 -25.91
C SER A 22 -7.23 4.53 -25.34
N LYS A 23 -6.21 4.84 -24.54
CA LYS A 23 -5.30 3.88 -23.91
C LYS A 23 -5.51 3.92 -22.40
N ALA A 24 -5.68 2.74 -21.81
CA ALA A 24 -5.69 2.57 -20.36
C ALA A 24 -4.46 3.23 -19.74
N PHE A 25 -4.66 3.90 -18.60
CA PHE A 25 -3.57 4.55 -17.86
C PHE A 25 -2.56 3.51 -17.37
N LEU A 26 -3.06 2.39 -16.84
CA LEU A 26 -2.25 1.22 -16.52
C LEU A 26 -1.87 0.49 -17.80
N ASN A 27 -0.57 0.24 -18.01
CA ASN A 27 -0.08 -0.44 -19.19
C ASN A 27 1.37 -0.96 -19.00
N VAL A 28 1.54 -2.04 -18.25
CA VAL A 28 2.84 -2.69 -18.05
C VAL A 28 2.91 -3.96 -18.89
N LYS A 29 3.83 -3.98 -19.86
CA LYS A 29 3.99 -5.07 -20.85
C LYS A 29 5.39 -5.67 -20.88
N SER A 30 6.26 -5.26 -19.96
CA SER A 30 7.65 -5.70 -19.89
C SER A 30 8.29 -5.17 -18.60
N GLU A 31 9.22 -5.91 -18.01
CA GLU A 31 10.08 -5.43 -16.91
C GLU A 31 11.22 -4.50 -17.38
N ILE A 32 11.54 -4.49 -18.69
CA ILE A 32 12.71 -3.77 -19.23
C ILE A 32 12.37 -2.61 -20.17
N GLY A 33 11.09 -2.40 -20.45
CA GLY A 33 10.63 -1.31 -21.29
C GLY A 33 10.89 0.05 -20.65
N LYS A 34 10.85 1.12 -21.47
CA LYS A 34 11.00 2.48 -20.95
C LYS A 34 9.89 2.79 -19.93
N LEU A 35 10.26 2.92 -18.67
CA LEU A 35 9.37 3.27 -17.58
C LEU A 35 8.85 4.70 -17.74
N LYS A 36 7.53 4.86 -17.84
CA LYS A 36 6.87 6.17 -18.04
C LYS A 36 6.26 6.73 -16.76
N ALA A 37 5.79 5.85 -15.88
CA ALA A 37 5.19 6.21 -14.61
C ALA A 37 5.49 5.13 -13.57
N VAL A 38 5.58 5.52 -12.31
CA VAL A 38 5.81 4.63 -11.17
C VAL A 38 5.05 5.15 -9.95
N LEU A 39 4.59 4.23 -9.10
CA LEU A 39 4.01 4.54 -7.79
C LEU A 39 5.04 4.19 -6.71
N LEU A 40 5.44 5.18 -5.93
CA LEU A 40 6.31 5.04 -4.77
C LEU A 40 5.56 5.42 -3.50
N HIS A 41 6.13 5.10 -2.34
CA HIS A 41 5.71 5.65 -1.05
C HIS A 41 6.96 6.19 -0.37
N ARG A 42 6.95 7.47 0.00
CA ARG A 42 8.08 8.06 0.70
C ARG A 42 8.04 7.64 2.17
N PRO A 43 9.13 7.07 2.72
CA PRO A 43 9.17 6.70 4.12
C PRO A 43 8.79 7.86 5.07
N GLY A 44 7.92 7.56 6.02
CA GLY A 44 7.30 8.50 6.97
C GLY A 44 7.32 8.00 8.42
N LYS A 45 6.38 8.50 9.21
CA LYS A 45 6.31 8.25 10.66
C LYS A 45 6.09 6.79 11.02
N GLU A 46 5.55 5.97 10.12
CA GLU A 46 5.40 4.52 10.29
C GLU A 46 6.72 3.83 10.63
N LEU A 47 7.86 4.37 10.16
CA LEU A 47 9.19 3.86 10.50
C LEU A 47 9.70 4.35 11.86
N GLU A 48 9.32 5.54 12.32
CA GLU A 48 9.65 6.03 13.67
C GLU A 48 8.92 5.25 14.78
N ARG A 49 7.85 4.54 14.42
CA ARG A 49 7.06 3.70 15.32
C ARG A 49 7.69 2.33 15.58
N LEU A 50 8.72 1.95 14.83
CA LEU A 50 9.38 0.67 15.01
C LEU A 50 10.19 0.65 16.30
N THR A 51 9.89 -0.33 17.15
CA THR A 51 10.65 -0.65 18.35
C THR A 51 11.40 -1.98 18.14
N PRO A 52 12.50 -2.25 18.87
CA PRO A 52 13.20 -3.52 18.76
C PRO A 52 12.30 -4.75 18.93
N GLN A 53 11.25 -4.63 19.75
CA GLN A 53 10.29 -5.68 20.04
C GLN A 53 9.30 -5.91 18.89
N SER A 54 9.00 -4.89 18.09
CA SER A 54 8.01 -4.95 17.01
C SER A 54 8.61 -5.25 15.62
N LEU A 55 9.95 -5.32 15.49
CA LEU A 55 10.64 -5.49 14.21
C LEU A 55 10.23 -6.78 13.48
N ASP A 56 10.32 -7.93 14.16
CA ASP A 56 9.99 -9.23 13.57
C ASP A 56 8.50 -9.32 13.18
N GLU A 57 7.61 -8.84 14.06
CA GLU A 57 6.16 -8.86 13.83
C GLU A 57 5.75 -7.97 12.65
N LEU A 58 6.46 -6.86 12.44
CA LEU A 58 6.24 -5.90 11.37
C LEU A 58 7.19 -6.10 10.18
N LEU A 59 7.84 -7.27 10.10
CA LEU A 59 8.64 -7.71 8.94
C LEU A 59 9.73 -6.71 8.55
N PHE A 60 10.49 -6.24 9.54
CA PHE A 60 11.53 -5.25 9.35
C PHE A 60 12.82 -5.70 10.05
N ASP A 61 13.96 -5.67 9.34
CA ASP A 61 15.18 -6.34 9.82
C ASP A 61 15.97 -5.54 10.88
N ASP A 62 15.93 -4.21 10.83
CA ASP A 62 16.73 -3.35 11.72
C ASP A 62 16.06 -1.98 11.93
N ILE A 63 16.47 -1.24 12.96
CA ILE A 63 15.88 0.05 13.29
C ILE A 63 16.20 1.08 12.19
N PRO A 64 15.18 1.71 11.58
CA PRO A 64 15.37 2.63 10.47
C PRO A 64 15.96 3.97 10.92
N TRP A 65 16.91 4.50 10.14
CA TRP A 65 17.30 5.90 10.23
C TRP A 65 16.46 6.74 9.26
N LEU A 66 15.24 7.11 9.67
CA LEU A 66 14.23 7.72 8.79
C LEU A 66 14.78 8.89 7.95
N LYS A 67 15.50 9.82 8.58
CA LYS A 67 16.07 10.98 7.88
C LYS A 67 17.02 10.59 6.74
N GLN A 68 17.80 9.53 6.93
CA GLN A 68 18.70 9.03 5.90
C GLN A 68 17.94 8.25 4.82
N MET A 69 16.98 7.40 5.20
CA MET A 69 16.12 6.70 4.25
C MET A 69 15.34 7.66 3.35
N GLN A 70 14.83 8.75 3.91
CA GLN A 70 14.17 9.81 3.15
C GLN A 70 15.09 10.46 2.14
N ARG A 71 16.34 10.80 2.51
CA ARG A 71 17.33 11.35 1.58
C ARG A 71 17.64 10.40 0.43
N GLU A 72 17.79 9.12 0.73
CA GLU A 72 18.07 8.07 -0.27
C GLU A 72 16.86 7.86 -1.19
N HIS A 73 15.65 7.80 -0.63
CA HIS A 73 14.41 7.67 -1.38
C HIS A 73 14.14 8.89 -2.27
N ASP A 74 14.39 10.10 -1.78
CA ASP A 74 14.25 11.34 -2.54
C ASP A 74 15.24 11.37 -3.72
N ALA A 75 16.50 10.98 -3.49
CA ALA A 75 17.50 10.85 -4.54
C ALA A 75 17.10 9.79 -5.59
N PHE A 76 16.57 8.64 -5.15
CA PHE A 76 16.05 7.60 -6.05
C PHE A 76 14.91 8.12 -6.93
N ALA A 77 13.92 8.79 -6.33
CA ALA A 77 12.79 9.36 -7.06
C ALA A 77 13.26 10.43 -8.06
N GLU A 78 14.26 11.23 -7.71
CA GLU A 78 14.80 12.27 -8.60
C GLU A 78 15.49 11.67 -9.83
N VAL A 79 16.29 10.61 -9.65
CA VAL A 79 16.90 9.89 -10.79
C VAL A 79 15.84 9.39 -11.77
N LEU A 80 14.67 8.96 -11.29
CA LEU A 80 13.56 8.54 -12.16
C LEU A 80 12.95 9.74 -12.91
N ARG A 81 12.74 10.87 -12.23
CA ARG A 81 12.20 12.10 -12.83
C ARG A 81 13.14 12.66 -13.90
N GLU A 82 14.44 12.72 -13.63
CA GLU A 82 15.47 13.16 -14.59
C GLU A 82 15.48 12.28 -15.85
N ARG A 83 15.11 11.00 -15.74
CA ARG A 83 14.95 10.07 -16.86
C ARG A 83 13.60 10.18 -17.57
N GLY A 84 12.76 11.13 -17.17
CA GLY A 84 11.45 11.42 -17.75
C GLY A 84 10.34 10.47 -17.28
N CYS A 85 10.54 9.78 -16.15
CA CYS A 85 9.49 8.98 -15.51
C CYS A 85 8.63 9.88 -14.61
N ARG A 86 7.31 9.76 -14.70
CA ARG A 86 6.40 10.40 -13.74
C ARG A 86 6.34 9.57 -12.45
N VAL A 87 6.81 10.15 -11.36
CA VAL A 87 6.70 9.55 -10.03
C VAL A 87 5.40 10.02 -9.37
N TYR A 88 4.54 9.07 -8.98
CA TYR A 88 3.39 9.29 -8.11
C TYR A 88 3.73 8.79 -6.71
N TYR A 89 3.17 9.45 -5.68
CA TYR A 89 3.30 9.02 -4.29
C TYR A 89 1.99 8.46 -3.74
N TYR A 90 2.11 7.37 -3.00
CA TYR A 90 0.98 6.66 -2.40
C TYR A 90 0.18 7.53 -1.44
N GLU A 91 0.89 8.25 -0.57
CA GLU A 91 0.35 9.16 0.43
C GLU A 91 -0.39 10.36 -0.19
N GLU A 92 0.10 10.87 -1.33
CA GLU A 92 -0.54 11.94 -2.09
C GLU A 92 -1.85 11.46 -2.73
N LEU A 93 -1.83 10.29 -3.38
CA LEU A 93 -3.04 9.71 -3.97
C LEU A 93 -4.08 9.35 -2.89
N LEU A 94 -3.65 8.92 -1.70
CA LEU A 94 -4.53 8.72 -0.56
C LEU A 94 -5.14 10.03 -0.08
N GLU A 95 -4.33 11.10 0.04
CA GLU A 95 -4.83 12.42 0.43
C GLU A 95 -5.89 12.94 -0.55
N GLU A 96 -5.64 12.86 -1.85
CA GLU A 96 -6.58 13.24 -2.91
C GLU A 96 -7.90 12.45 -2.80
N MET A 97 -7.82 11.13 -2.60
CA MET A 97 -8.99 10.27 -2.45
C MET A 97 -9.81 10.61 -1.19
N LEU A 98 -9.13 10.99 -0.09
CA LEU A 98 -9.74 11.27 1.21
C LEU A 98 -10.49 12.61 1.28
N GLU A 99 -10.48 13.42 0.22
CA GLU A 99 -11.35 14.59 0.09
C GLU A 99 -12.84 14.20 0.03
N SER A 100 -13.18 13.01 -0.48
CA SER A 100 -14.55 12.49 -0.42
C SER A 100 -14.87 11.99 0.98
N LYS A 101 -15.92 12.55 1.57
CA LYS A 101 -16.42 12.16 2.89
C LYS A 101 -16.86 10.69 2.92
N GLU A 102 -17.53 10.23 1.87
CA GLU A 102 -18.01 8.86 1.75
C GLU A 102 -16.84 7.87 1.73
N VAL A 103 -15.79 8.17 0.95
CA VAL A 103 -14.59 7.33 0.87
C VAL A 103 -13.84 7.35 2.20
N LYS A 104 -13.72 8.52 2.83
CA LYS A 104 -13.13 8.68 4.17
C LYS A 104 -13.80 7.79 5.21
N GLU A 105 -15.13 7.83 5.30
CA GLU A 105 -15.91 7.01 6.24
C GLU A 105 -15.70 5.51 5.98
N SER A 106 -15.77 5.09 4.72
CA SER A 106 -15.61 3.70 4.33
C SER A 106 -14.21 3.15 4.64
N LEU A 107 -13.16 3.91 4.29
CA LEU A 107 -11.77 3.51 4.49
C LEU A 107 -11.42 3.40 5.97
N VAL A 108 -11.86 4.36 6.80
CA VAL A 108 -11.62 4.33 8.25
C VAL A 108 -12.31 3.12 8.88
N ALA A 109 -13.56 2.84 8.51
CA ALA A 109 -14.29 1.68 9.01
C ALA A 109 -13.56 0.37 8.66
N GLU A 110 -13.08 0.24 7.42
CA GLU A 110 -12.37 -0.95 6.97
C GLU A 110 -10.99 -1.10 7.64
N ALA A 111 -10.24 -0.01 7.82
CA ALA A 111 -8.98 -0.01 8.55
C ALA A 111 -9.15 -0.49 10.00
N LEU A 112 -10.19 -0.01 10.69
CA LEU A 112 -10.52 -0.46 12.06
C LEU A 112 -11.08 -1.89 12.12
N ARG A 113 -11.70 -2.37 11.04
CA ARG A 113 -12.13 -3.77 10.91
C ARG A 113 -10.92 -4.71 10.83
N LEU A 114 -9.87 -4.28 10.13
CA LEU A 114 -8.61 -5.03 9.99
C LEU A 114 -7.65 -4.86 11.17
N SER A 115 -7.90 -3.90 12.06
CA SER A 115 -7.12 -3.72 13.29
C SER A 115 -7.59 -4.67 14.39
N ASP A 116 -6.67 -5.10 15.26
CA ASP A 116 -6.96 -6.02 16.37
C ASP A 116 -7.58 -5.30 17.59
N ILE A 117 -8.69 -4.61 17.34
CA ILE A 117 -9.46 -3.93 18.39
C ILE A 117 -10.73 -4.75 18.61
N SER A 118 -10.92 -5.28 19.82
CA SER A 118 -12.11 -6.07 20.17
C SER A 118 -13.30 -5.20 20.63
N SER A 119 -13.02 -4.05 21.23
CA SER A 119 -14.04 -3.15 21.77
C SER A 119 -14.70 -2.29 20.67
N ILE A 120 -15.99 -2.50 20.45
CA ILE A 120 -16.81 -1.69 19.52
C ILE A 120 -16.77 -0.22 19.91
N ARG A 121 -16.94 0.08 21.20
CA ARG A 121 -16.89 1.46 21.71
C ARG A 121 -15.54 2.13 21.41
N LEU A 122 -14.44 1.41 21.59
CA LEU A 122 -13.11 1.95 21.28
C LEU A 122 -12.93 2.19 19.79
N LYS A 123 -13.44 1.30 18.92
CA LYS A 123 -13.48 1.54 17.47
C LYS A 123 -14.25 2.82 17.13
N ASP A 124 -15.41 3.04 17.76
CA ASP A 124 -16.21 4.24 17.53
C ASP A 124 -15.48 5.52 17.99
N GLU A 125 -14.80 5.47 19.13
CA GLU A 125 -14.02 6.60 19.65
C GLU A 125 -12.80 6.89 18.76
N ILE A 126 -12.06 5.87 18.30
CA ILE A 126 -10.94 6.02 17.36
C ILE A 126 -11.44 6.52 16.00
N SER A 127 -12.56 5.98 15.50
CA SER A 127 -13.20 6.47 14.28
C SER A 127 -13.54 7.95 14.41
N GLY A 128 -14.19 8.35 15.50
CA GLY A 128 -14.51 9.76 15.78
C GLY A 128 -13.27 10.67 15.89
N PHE A 129 -12.14 10.15 16.39
CA PHE A 129 -10.86 10.86 16.39
C PHE A 129 -10.28 11.02 14.98
N LEU A 130 -10.25 9.94 14.19
CA LEU A 130 -9.76 9.94 12.81
C LEU A 130 -10.60 10.85 11.90
N MET A 131 -11.92 10.85 12.08
CA MET A 131 -12.83 11.64 11.24
C MET A 131 -12.65 13.16 11.41
N LYS A 132 -12.04 13.63 12.50
CA LYS A 132 -11.72 15.04 12.74
C LYS A 132 -10.47 15.53 11.99
N LYS A 133 -9.60 14.61 11.56
CA LYS A 133 -8.37 14.93 10.83
C LYS A 133 -8.67 15.45 9.43
N ASN A 134 -7.83 16.33 8.90
CA ASN A 134 -7.86 16.66 7.47
C ASN A 134 -7.31 15.48 6.62
N SER A 135 -7.38 15.58 5.29
CA SER A 135 -6.99 14.48 4.39
C SER A 135 -5.52 14.06 4.56
N ALA A 136 -4.60 15.01 4.68
CA ALA A 136 -3.17 14.74 4.88
C ALA A 136 -2.92 14.06 6.23
N GLU A 137 -3.49 14.60 7.30
CA GLU A 137 -3.37 14.05 8.65
C GLU A 137 -3.98 12.64 8.75
N LEU A 138 -5.07 12.37 8.03
CA LEU A 138 -5.69 11.06 8.01
C LEU A 138 -4.88 10.06 7.17
N SER A 139 -4.37 10.49 6.01
CA SER A 139 -3.46 9.69 5.18
C SER A 139 -2.24 9.25 6.01
N GLU A 140 -1.57 10.20 6.70
CA GLU A 140 -0.47 9.90 7.61
C GLU A 140 -0.89 8.96 8.75
N ALA A 141 -2.03 9.18 9.41
CA ALA A 141 -2.49 8.34 10.51
C ALA A 141 -2.83 6.91 10.07
N LEU A 142 -3.37 6.73 8.86
CA LEU A 142 -3.63 5.40 8.31
C LEU A 142 -2.33 4.67 7.96
N ILE A 143 -1.26 5.37 7.57
CA ILE A 143 0.03 4.74 7.27
C ILE A 143 0.84 4.51 8.55
N ALA A 144 0.96 5.53 9.40
CA ALA A 144 1.74 5.51 10.64
C ALA A 144 1.10 4.70 11.77
N GLY A 145 -0.16 4.32 11.64
CA GLY A 145 -0.91 3.68 12.70
C GLY A 145 -1.30 4.65 13.82
N ILE A 146 -1.94 4.10 14.84
CA ILE A 146 -2.43 4.84 16.02
C ILE A 146 -1.75 4.27 17.26
N HIS A 147 -0.77 5.02 17.78
CA HIS A 147 -0.15 4.73 19.05
C HIS A 147 -1.10 5.07 20.20
N LYS A 148 -1.09 4.29 21.29
CA LYS A 148 -1.95 4.48 22.45
C LYS A 148 -1.78 5.89 23.06
N ASP A 149 -0.55 6.41 23.08
CA ASP A 149 -0.25 7.76 23.60
C ASP A 149 -0.74 8.92 22.71
N ASP A 150 -0.99 8.68 21.42
CA ASP A 150 -1.53 9.70 20.52
C ASP A 150 -3.05 9.84 20.66
N PHE A 151 -3.68 8.88 21.33
CA PHE A 151 -5.11 8.80 21.49
C PHE A 151 -5.51 9.36 22.86
N PRO A 152 -6.44 10.34 22.93
CA PRO A 152 -6.93 10.85 24.20
C PRO A 152 -7.49 9.72 25.05
N ASP A 153 -7.17 9.68 26.34
CA ASP A 153 -7.67 8.65 27.26
C ASP A 153 -9.20 8.51 27.09
N PRO A 154 -9.70 7.35 26.63
CA PRO A 154 -11.12 7.15 26.40
C PRO A 154 -11.96 7.13 27.69
N GLY A 155 -11.33 7.25 28.86
CA GLY A 155 -11.99 7.21 30.16
C GLY A 155 -12.65 5.85 30.39
N LYS A 156 -12.08 4.78 29.81
CA LYS A 156 -12.62 3.42 29.88
C LYS A 156 -12.15 2.73 31.16
N ALA A 157 -13.03 1.93 31.75
CA ALA A 157 -12.57 0.92 32.71
C ALA A 157 -11.70 -0.10 31.95
N LYS A 158 -10.49 -0.37 32.46
CA LYS A 158 -9.59 -1.37 31.88
C LYS A 158 -10.31 -2.73 31.81
N THR A 159 -10.29 -3.37 30.65
CA THR A 159 -10.73 -4.75 30.43
C THR A 159 -9.63 -5.73 30.82
N LEU A 160 -9.93 -7.04 30.90
CA LEU A 160 -8.90 -8.06 31.13
C LEU A 160 -7.77 -7.99 30.09
N ALA A 161 -8.10 -7.80 28.82
CA ALA A 161 -7.11 -7.62 27.75
C ALA A 161 -6.22 -6.41 28.01
N ASP A 162 -6.78 -5.28 28.47
CA ASP A 162 -5.99 -4.08 28.81
C ASP A 162 -4.99 -4.31 29.96
N TYR A 163 -5.21 -5.32 30.81
CA TYR A 163 -4.27 -5.68 31.88
C TYR A 163 -3.23 -6.73 31.44
N ILE A 164 -3.53 -7.54 30.42
CA ILE A 164 -2.64 -8.61 29.93
C ILE A 164 -1.77 -8.11 28.77
N GLU A 165 -2.35 -7.30 27.88
CA GLU A 165 -1.76 -6.74 26.67
C GLU A 165 -1.38 -5.26 26.87
N GLU A 166 -1.12 -4.85 28.12
CA GLU A 166 -0.80 -3.47 28.48
C GLU A 166 0.39 -2.95 27.68
N ASP A 167 1.36 -3.83 27.40
CA ASP A 167 2.65 -3.51 26.77
C ASP A 167 2.57 -3.27 25.25
N TYR A 168 1.50 -3.68 24.55
CA TYR A 168 1.43 -3.46 23.11
C TYR A 168 1.10 -1.99 22.78
N PRO A 169 1.94 -1.25 22.03
CA PRO A 169 1.83 0.21 21.98
C PRO A 169 0.78 0.77 21.00
N PHE A 170 0.15 -0.06 20.15
CA PHE A 170 -0.74 0.41 19.09
C PHE A 170 -2.19 -0.05 19.27
N TYR A 171 -3.13 0.80 18.85
CA TYR A 171 -4.50 0.38 18.52
C TYR A 171 -4.62 -0.03 17.06
N MET A 172 -3.78 0.54 16.19
CA MET A 172 -3.70 0.25 14.78
C MET A 172 -2.23 0.31 14.40
N ASP A 173 -1.71 -0.78 13.84
CA ASP A 173 -0.27 -0.90 13.61
C ASP A 173 0.24 0.07 12.53
N PRO A 174 1.50 0.50 12.57
CA PRO A 174 2.14 1.10 11.40
C PRO A 174 2.28 0.06 10.28
N ILE A 175 2.39 0.53 9.03
CA ILE A 175 2.66 -0.31 7.84
C ILE A 175 4.05 0.01 7.25
N PRO A 176 5.14 -0.36 7.94
CA PRO A 176 6.49 0.08 7.61
C PRO A 176 6.99 -0.44 6.25
N ASN A 177 6.39 -1.50 5.70
CA ASN A 177 6.79 -2.06 4.42
C ASN A 177 6.17 -1.33 3.22
N LEU A 178 5.33 -0.30 3.41
CA LEU A 178 4.62 0.37 2.31
C LEU A 178 5.57 0.99 1.27
N TYR A 179 6.81 1.36 1.64
CA TYR A 179 7.81 1.86 0.68
C TYR A 179 8.25 0.77 -0.31
N PHE A 180 8.01 -0.50 -0.01
CA PHE A 180 8.07 -1.61 -0.96
C PHE A 180 6.74 -1.74 -1.73
N THR A 181 6.42 -0.74 -2.54
CA THR A 181 5.18 -0.66 -3.33
C THR A 181 5.01 -1.79 -4.37
N ARG A 182 6.04 -2.62 -4.57
CA ARG A 182 6.02 -3.79 -5.46
C ARG A 182 5.07 -4.86 -5.00
N ASP A 183 5.02 -5.18 -3.71
CA ASP A 183 4.32 -6.38 -3.25
C ASP A 183 2.80 -6.21 -3.14
N PRO A 184 2.24 -5.07 -2.68
CA PRO A 184 0.80 -4.92 -2.51
C PRO A 184 0.00 -5.01 -3.82
N GLY A 185 0.63 -4.75 -4.96
CA GLY A 185 -0.02 -4.97 -6.24
C GLY A 185 0.92 -4.89 -7.44
N ALA A 186 0.52 -5.54 -8.53
CA ALA A 186 1.28 -5.59 -9.76
C ALA A 186 0.38 -5.23 -10.95
N VAL A 187 0.84 -4.31 -11.80
CA VAL A 187 0.17 -4.01 -13.06
C VAL A 187 0.58 -5.07 -14.10
N ILE A 188 -0.40 -5.70 -14.73
CA ILE A 188 -0.20 -6.70 -15.79
C ILE A 188 -1.02 -6.28 -16.99
N GLY A 189 -0.37 -5.95 -18.10
CA GLY A 189 -1.03 -5.36 -19.25
C GLY A 189 -1.77 -4.08 -18.83
N ASN A 190 -3.07 -4.03 -19.13
CA ASN A 190 -3.95 -2.90 -18.82
C ASN A 190 -4.69 -2.99 -17.48
N GLY A 191 -4.42 -4.00 -16.66
CA GLY A 191 -5.13 -4.20 -15.40
C GLY A 191 -4.21 -4.33 -14.19
N LEU A 192 -4.82 -4.44 -13.02
CA LEU A 192 -4.13 -4.48 -11.73
C LEU A 192 -4.41 -5.80 -11.01
N SER A 193 -3.37 -6.46 -10.52
CA SER A 193 -3.47 -7.45 -9.45
C SER A 193 -3.38 -6.70 -8.12
N VAL A 194 -4.48 -6.60 -7.38
CA VAL A 194 -4.41 -6.19 -5.97
C VAL A 194 -4.21 -7.45 -5.16
N ASN A 195 -3.02 -7.58 -4.61
CA ASN A 195 -2.51 -8.84 -4.10
C ASN A 195 -3.13 -9.22 -2.76
N SER A 196 -3.08 -10.51 -2.42
CA SER A 196 -3.47 -11.03 -1.11
C SER A 196 -2.20 -11.47 -0.40
N MET A 197 -1.85 -10.77 0.68
CA MET A 197 -0.56 -10.95 1.36
C MET A 197 -0.55 -12.25 2.17
N ASN A 198 0.63 -12.87 2.29
CA ASN A 198 0.74 -14.09 3.11
C ASN A 198 0.63 -13.77 4.62
N THR A 199 1.15 -12.61 5.02
CA THR A 199 1.19 -12.14 6.41
C THR A 199 0.14 -11.07 6.68
N ARG A 200 -0.58 -11.18 7.81
CA ARG A 200 -1.65 -10.24 8.16
C ARG A 200 -1.20 -8.80 8.34
N ALA A 201 0.03 -8.57 8.82
CA ALA A 201 0.60 -7.24 9.03
C ALA A 201 0.54 -6.36 7.76
N ARG A 202 0.60 -6.98 6.58
CA ARG A 202 0.62 -6.29 5.29
C ARG A 202 -0.77 -6.15 4.62
N ASN A 203 -1.82 -6.70 5.22
CA ASN A 203 -3.17 -6.66 4.63
C ASN A 203 -3.73 -5.24 4.48
N ARG A 204 -3.31 -4.31 5.34
CA ARG A 204 -3.74 -2.91 5.25
C ARG A 204 -3.12 -2.20 4.05
N GLU A 205 -1.92 -2.61 3.61
CA GLU A 205 -1.30 -2.10 2.37
C GLU A 205 -2.18 -2.42 1.15
N THR A 206 -2.57 -3.69 0.99
CA THR A 206 -3.39 -4.14 -0.16
C THR A 206 -4.82 -3.63 -0.10
N MET A 207 -5.39 -3.51 1.11
CA MET A 207 -6.69 -2.87 1.32
C MET A 207 -6.66 -1.43 0.83
N MET A 208 -5.66 -0.63 1.21
CA MET A 208 -5.56 0.76 0.73
C MET A 208 -5.37 0.83 -0.78
N LEU A 209 -4.57 -0.08 -1.37
CA LEU A 209 -4.39 -0.11 -2.82
C LEU A 209 -5.70 -0.43 -3.55
N LYS A 210 -6.54 -1.30 -2.97
CA LYS A 210 -7.89 -1.57 -3.47
C LYS A 210 -8.75 -0.30 -3.48
N TYR A 211 -8.70 0.51 -2.43
CA TYR A 211 -9.44 1.77 -2.36
C TYR A 211 -8.91 2.77 -3.39
N LEU A 212 -7.59 2.94 -3.51
CA LEU A 212 -6.99 3.77 -4.56
C LEU A 212 -7.45 3.32 -5.96
N TYR A 213 -7.39 2.02 -6.26
CA TYR A 213 -7.89 1.48 -7.52
C TYR A 213 -9.38 1.77 -7.76
N SER A 214 -10.21 1.68 -6.72
CA SER A 214 -11.67 1.78 -6.83
C SER A 214 -12.17 3.23 -6.88
N GLU A 215 -11.51 4.13 -6.17
CA GLU A 215 -12.01 5.48 -5.94
C GLU A 215 -11.17 6.57 -6.62
N HIS A 216 -9.87 6.35 -6.82
CA HIS A 216 -9.00 7.38 -7.38
C HIS A 216 -9.10 7.43 -8.92
N PRO A 217 -9.41 8.60 -9.53
CA PRO A 217 -9.60 8.73 -10.99
C PRO A 217 -8.40 8.27 -11.84
N LEU A 218 -7.19 8.37 -11.29
CA LEU A 218 -5.95 7.93 -11.94
C LEU A 218 -6.02 6.48 -12.45
N PHE A 219 -6.63 5.56 -11.68
CA PHE A 219 -6.65 4.14 -12.01
C PHE A 219 -7.65 3.77 -13.10
N ARG A 220 -8.61 4.66 -13.42
CA ARG A 220 -9.62 4.45 -14.47
C ARG A 220 -10.25 3.05 -14.39
N LYS A 221 -10.82 2.67 -13.24
CA LYS A 221 -11.32 1.29 -12.98
C LYS A 221 -12.23 0.69 -14.07
N ASN A 222 -12.95 1.53 -14.81
CA ASN A 222 -13.83 1.08 -15.89
C ASN A 222 -13.07 0.62 -17.15
N GLU A 223 -11.80 1.02 -17.28
CA GLU A 223 -10.88 0.69 -18.39
C GLU A 223 -9.74 -0.25 -17.95
N SER A 224 -9.59 -0.45 -16.64
CA SER A 224 -8.49 -1.19 -16.03
C SER A 224 -9.03 -2.41 -15.27
N PRO A 225 -9.02 -3.61 -15.85
CA PRO A 225 -9.54 -4.80 -15.18
C PRO A 225 -8.78 -5.14 -13.89
N LEU A 226 -9.47 -5.81 -12.96
CA LEU A 226 -8.85 -6.36 -11.77
C LEU A 226 -8.51 -7.84 -11.99
N TRP A 227 -7.22 -8.18 -11.92
CA TRP A 227 -6.73 -9.56 -12.13
C TRP A 227 -6.70 -10.39 -10.86
N TYR A 228 -6.59 -9.73 -9.71
CA TYR A 228 -6.63 -10.36 -8.40
C TYR A 228 -7.20 -9.38 -7.38
N ASP A 229 -7.83 -9.91 -6.33
CA ASP A 229 -8.43 -9.11 -5.28
C ASP A 229 -7.86 -9.54 -3.92
N TYR A 230 -7.49 -8.58 -3.07
CA TYR A 230 -6.92 -8.84 -1.75
C TYR A 230 -7.82 -9.66 -0.82
N SER A 231 -9.13 -9.70 -1.09
CA SER A 231 -10.08 -10.55 -0.35
C SER A 231 -9.98 -12.04 -0.70
N CYS A 232 -9.23 -12.40 -1.75
CA CYS A 232 -8.99 -13.79 -2.10
C CYS A 232 -8.21 -14.52 -1.00
N LYS A 233 -8.60 -15.77 -0.73
CA LYS A 233 -8.01 -16.60 0.33
C LYS A 233 -6.55 -17.01 0.06
N ASN A 234 -6.17 -17.09 -1.20
CA ASN A 234 -4.88 -17.60 -1.62
C ASN A 234 -3.89 -16.45 -1.79
N SER A 235 -2.72 -16.58 -1.17
CA SER A 235 -1.72 -15.53 -1.20
C SER A 235 -0.98 -15.48 -2.53
N ILE A 236 -0.67 -14.27 -2.96
CA ILE A 236 0.18 -13.91 -4.10
C ILE A 236 0.78 -12.54 -3.79
N GLU A 237 2.09 -12.37 -3.96
CA GLU A 237 2.78 -11.10 -3.73
C GLU A 237 3.49 -10.62 -5.00
N GLY A 238 3.61 -9.31 -5.16
CA GLY A 238 4.10 -8.71 -6.40
C GLY A 238 5.58 -8.97 -6.68
N GLY A 239 6.39 -9.25 -5.65
CA GLY A 239 7.76 -9.71 -5.81
C GLY A 239 7.91 -11.03 -6.59
N ASP A 240 6.85 -11.83 -6.69
CA ASP A 240 6.83 -13.07 -7.48
C ASP A 240 6.27 -12.86 -8.91
N ILE A 241 5.76 -11.67 -9.26
CA ILE A 241 5.09 -11.41 -10.55
C ILE A 241 6.02 -10.62 -11.47
N PHE A 242 6.37 -11.21 -12.61
CA PHE A 242 7.22 -10.57 -13.64
C PHE A 242 6.50 -10.54 -14.98
N VAL A 243 6.24 -9.34 -15.52
CA VAL A 243 5.67 -9.18 -16.86
C VAL A 243 6.79 -9.23 -17.88
N ILE A 244 7.02 -10.41 -18.48
CA ILE A 244 8.16 -10.65 -19.38
C ILE A 244 7.90 -10.01 -20.75
N SER A 245 6.69 -10.11 -21.27
CA SER A 245 6.27 -9.50 -22.53
C SER A 245 4.78 -9.12 -22.50
N ASP A 246 4.27 -8.61 -23.62
CA ASP A 246 2.85 -8.33 -23.80
C ASP A 246 1.97 -9.58 -23.88
N SER A 247 2.57 -10.78 -23.92
CA SER A 247 1.88 -12.06 -23.99
C SER A 247 2.31 -13.08 -22.93
N VAL A 248 3.32 -12.78 -22.12
CA VAL A 248 3.93 -13.73 -21.17
C VAL A 248 4.13 -13.10 -19.80
N VAL A 249 3.64 -13.79 -18.76
CA VAL A 249 3.92 -13.49 -17.35
C VAL A 249 4.66 -14.67 -16.72
N LEU A 250 5.67 -14.39 -15.91
CA LEU A 250 6.33 -15.37 -15.06
C LEU A 250 5.88 -15.13 -13.62
N ILE A 251 5.46 -16.18 -12.92
CA ILE A 251 5.02 -16.11 -11.53
C ILE A 251 5.79 -17.13 -10.67
N GLY A 252 6.46 -16.65 -9.63
CA GLY A 252 7.08 -17.49 -8.60
C GLY A 252 6.03 -18.22 -7.77
N CYS A 253 6.20 -19.52 -7.57
CA CYS A 253 5.47 -20.31 -6.58
C CYS A 253 6.39 -20.46 -5.36
N SER A 254 6.08 -19.73 -4.30
CA SER A 254 7.00 -19.43 -3.18
C SER A 254 6.30 -19.61 -1.82
N GLU A 255 6.97 -19.25 -0.73
CA GLU A 255 6.35 -19.13 0.60
C GLU A 255 5.22 -18.09 0.63
N ARG A 256 5.32 -17.06 -0.21
CA ARG A 256 4.38 -15.93 -0.23
C ARG A 256 3.34 -16.04 -1.34
N THR A 257 3.62 -16.80 -2.39
CA THR A 257 2.72 -17.00 -3.54
C THR A 257 2.34 -18.46 -3.71
N SER A 258 1.05 -18.74 -3.49
CA SER A 258 0.49 -20.08 -3.53
C SER A 258 0.09 -20.52 -4.96
N PRO A 259 0.18 -21.82 -5.30
CA PRO A 259 -0.16 -22.31 -6.64
C PRO A 259 -1.62 -22.03 -7.02
N LYS A 260 -2.54 -22.06 -6.06
CA LYS A 260 -3.96 -21.74 -6.28
C LYS A 260 -4.18 -20.27 -6.65
N ALA A 261 -3.35 -19.36 -6.12
CA ALA A 261 -3.42 -17.96 -6.53
C ALA A 261 -2.89 -17.79 -7.97
N ILE A 262 -1.83 -18.52 -8.34
CA ILE A 262 -1.30 -18.55 -9.71
C ILE A 262 -2.35 -19.07 -10.71
N GLU A 263 -3.05 -20.17 -10.39
CA GLU A 263 -4.16 -20.67 -11.21
C GLU A 263 -5.24 -19.59 -11.38
N LYS A 264 -5.65 -18.98 -10.27
CA LYS A 264 -6.74 -17.99 -10.27
C LYS A 264 -6.39 -16.72 -11.06
N ILE A 265 -5.18 -16.18 -10.90
CA ILE A 265 -4.77 -15.00 -11.66
C ILE A 265 -4.61 -15.35 -13.15
N ALA A 266 -4.11 -16.54 -13.49
CA ALA A 266 -4.01 -17.00 -14.87
C ALA A 266 -5.38 -17.12 -15.54
N GLU A 267 -6.38 -17.70 -14.86
CA GLU A 267 -7.78 -17.74 -15.34
C GLU A 267 -8.31 -16.34 -15.65
N ASN A 268 -8.09 -15.37 -14.75
CA ASN A 268 -8.56 -14.01 -14.93
C ASN A 268 -7.83 -13.29 -16.09
N LEU A 269 -6.52 -13.52 -16.24
CA LEU A 269 -5.72 -12.96 -17.32
C LEU A 269 -6.13 -13.52 -18.69
N PHE A 270 -6.35 -14.84 -18.79
CA PHE A 270 -6.76 -15.50 -20.03
C PHE A 270 -8.23 -15.23 -20.40
N GLY A 271 -9.09 -15.09 -19.39
CA GLY A 271 -10.51 -14.78 -19.58
C GLY A 271 -10.79 -13.31 -19.88
N GLY A 272 -9.84 -12.41 -19.58
CA GLY A 272 -9.95 -10.97 -19.82
C GLY A 272 -9.18 -10.49 -21.05
N GLU A 273 -9.30 -9.19 -21.36
CA GLU A 273 -8.59 -8.53 -22.46
C GLU A 273 -7.15 -8.13 -22.08
N SER A 274 -6.43 -8.99 -21.34
CA SER A 274 -5.07 -8.69 -20.84
C SER A 274 -3.98 -8.70 -21.92
N GLY A 275 -4.20 -9.49 -22.98
CA GLY A 275 -3.19 -9.81 -24.00
C GLY A 275 -2.27 -10.99 -23.65
N ILE A 276 -2.30 -11.45 -22.40
CA ILE A 276 -1.48 -12.57 -21.92
C ILE A 276 -1.97 -13.90 -22.49
N ARG A 277 -1.03 -14.73 -22.95
CA ARG A 277 -1.27 -16.04 -23.57
C ARG A 277 -0.59 -17.18 -22.80
N GLU A 278 0.48 -16.87 -22.08
CA GLU A 278 1.27 -17.85 -21.35
C GLU A 278 1.58 -17.33 -19.94
N VAL A 279 1.45 -18.21 -18.95
CA VAL A 279 1.89 -17.98 -17.57
C VAL A 279 2.90 -19.08 -17.22
N TYR A 280 4.15 -18.70 -16.95
CA TYR A 280 5.19 -19.61 -16.50
C TYR A 280 5.26 -19.60 -14.98
N ALA A 281 4.83 -20.70 -14.35
CA ALA A 281 4.99 -20.87 -12.91
C ALA A 281 6.40 -21.43 -12.60
N VAL A 282 7.15 -20.74 -11.74
CA VAL A 282 8.49 -21.17 -11.31
C VAL A 282 8.41 -21.65 -9.87
N GLN A 283 8.54 -22.96 -9.64
CA GLN A 283 8.60 -23.50 -8.28
C GLN A 283 9.92 -23.08 -7.62
N ILE A 284 9.83 -22.23 -6.61
CA ILE A 284 10.96 -21.86 -5.76
C ILE A 284 11.02 -22.90 -4.63
N PRO A 285 12.19 -23.53 -4.37
CA PRO A 285 12.35 -24.42 -3.23
C PRO A 285 12.10 -23.64 -1.94
N PHE A 286 11.23 -24.14 -1.07
CA PHE A 286 11.14 -23.61 0.28
C PHE A 286 12.48 -23.86 0.97
N ALA A 287 13.14 -22.80 1.44
CA ALA A 287 14.27 -22.97 2.33
C ALA A 287 13.78 -23.73 3.57
N ARG A 288 14.47 -24.82 3.91
CA ARG A 288 14.23 -25.59 5.14
C ARG A 288 14.89 -24.93 6.33
#